data_AF-A0A938XCG4-F1
#
_entry.id   AF-A0A938XCG4-F1
#
_cell.length_a   1.000
_cell.length_b   1.000
_cell.length_c   1.000
_cell.angle_alpha   90.00
_cell.angle_beta   90.00
_cell.angle_gamma   90.00
#
_symmetry.space_group_name_H-M   'P 1'
#
loop_
_entity.id
_entity.type
_entity.pdbx_description
1 polymer ?
#
loop_
_entity_poly.entity_id
_entity_poly.type
_entity_poly.pdbx_seq_one_letter_code
_entity_poly.pdbx_strand_id
1 'polypeptide(L)'
;MRSAKNILVLGVVLWMGLIFWFSAQPADDSARMSLSVGHVAGLIFIPDYESWPSWRQDVFEEGIDYKVRKTAHFTEYAVLGALLAAMFRSRTGERREDPGPDGGRQGPGGRAFFMALGTGAFYAATDEVHQLFVPGRSCQVTDVLLDSCGVAAGAAVLYLAVKIAGRKADEVL
;
A
#
# COMPACT_ATOMS: atom_id res chain seq x y z
N MET A 1 16.29 -5.49 -21.30
CA MET A 1 15.26 -4.46 -20.95
C MET A 1 13.84 -5.01 -20.87
N ARG A 2 13.37 -5.90 -21.78
CA ARG A 2 12.03 -6.52 -21.68
C ARG A 2 11.82 -7.36 -20.40
N SER A 3 12.84 -8.11 -19.97
CA SER A 3 12.76 -8.97 -18.78
C SER A 3 12.48 -8.19 -17.49
N ALA A 4 13.08 -7.01 -17.31
CA ALA A 4 12.86 -6.16 -16.12
C ALA A 4 11.40 -5.65 -16.03
N LYS A 5 10.78 -5.34 -17.17
CA LYS A 5 9.36 -4.91 -17.21
C LYS A 5 8.43 -6.06 -16.87
N ASN A 6 8.77 -7.28 -17.32
CA ASN A 6 7.99 -8.47 -16.99
C ASN A 6 8.08 -8.81 -15.50
N ILE A 7 9.26 -8.60 -14.88
CA ILE A 7 9.44 -8.74 -13.43
C ILE A 7 8.53 -7.77 -12.67
N LEU A 8 8.42 -6.50 -13.09
CA LEU A 8 7.54 -5.54 -12.43
C LEU A 8 6.05 -5.90 -12.56
N VAL A 9 5.61 -6.36 -13.73
CA VAL A 9 4.23 -6.87 -13.89
C VAL A 9 3.98 -8.05 -12.96
N LEU A 10 4.89 -9.01 -12.95
CA LEU A 10 4.78 -10.17 -12.09
C LEU A 10 4.72 -9.75 -10.62
N GLY A 11 5.57 -8.82 -10.20
CA GLY A 11 5.55 -8.25 -8.85
C GLY A 11 4.22 -7.61 -8.49
N VAL A 12 3.63 -6.80 -9.39
CA VAL A 12 2.30 -6.22 -9.20
C VAL A 12 1.24 -7.31 -9.05
N VAL A 13 1.21 -8.30 -9.94
CA VAL A 13 0.21 -9.38 -9.92
C VAL A 13 0.33 -10.23 -8.66
N LEU A 14 1.55 -10.60 -8.27
CA LEU A 14 1.79 -11.35 -7.03
C LEU A 14 1.36 -10.56 -5.80
N TRP A 15 1.63 -9.25 -5.77
CA TRP A 15 1.23 -8.39 -4.65
C TRP A 15 -0.28 -8.19 -4.58
N MET A 16 -0.95 -8.01 -5.73
CA MET A 16 -2.41 -8.00 -5.79
C MET A 16 -2.98 -9.33 -5.28
N GLY A 17 -2.41 -10.47 -5.69
CA GLY A 17 -2.80 -11.78 -5.19
C GLY A 17 -2.63 -11.93 -3.67
N LEU A 18 -1.56 -11.36 -3.10
CA LEU A 18 -1.34 -11.32 -1.65
C LEU A 18 -2.45 -10.51 -0.95
N ILE A 19 -2.74 -9.29 -1.42
CA ILE A 19 -3.82 -8.45 -0.86
C ILE A 19 -5.16 -9.18 -0.94
N PHE A 20 -5.46 -9.78 -2.09
CA PHE A 20 -6.70 -10.54 -2.29
C PHE A 20 -6.82 -11.70 -1.30
N TRP A 21 -5.70 -12.41 -1.04
CA TRP A 21 -5.69 -13.50 -0.07
C TRP A 21 -5.93 -13.01 1.36
N PHE A 22 -5.36 -11.88 1.78
CA PHE A 22 -5.66 -11.28 3.08
C PHE A 22 -7.11 -10.78 3.17
N SER A 23 -7.62 -10.18 2.11
CA SER A 23 -9.01 -9.70 1.99
C SER A 23 -10.04 -10.83 2.03
N ALA A 24 -9.70 -12.02 1.50
CA ALA A 24 -10.54 -13.21 1.53
C ALA A 24 -10.71 -13.84 2.93
N GLN A 25 -9.93 -13.39 3.93
CA GLN A 25 -10.03 -13.93 5.28
C GLN A 25 -11.27 -13.39 6.02
N PRO A 26 -12.08 -14.28 6.63
CA PRO A 26 -13.18 -13.90 7.52
C PRO A 26 -12.74 -12.88 8.57
N ALA A 27 -13.68 -12.04 9.02
CA ALA A 27 -13.36 -10.98 9.98
C ALA A 27 -12.72 -11.51 11.29
N ASP A 28 -13.20 -12.65 11.78
CA ASP A 28 -12.67 -13.28 13.00
C ASP A 28 -11.22 -13.76 12.85
N ASP A 29 -10.88 -14.34 11.70
CA ASP A 29 -9.51 -14.81 11.43
C ASP A 29 -8.55 -13.63 11.29
N SER A 30 -8.99 -12.57 10.61
CA SER A 30 -8.21 -11.34 10.50
C SER A 30 -8.02 -10.65 11.84
N ALA A 31 -9.04 -10.62 12.70
CA ALA A 31 -8.97 -10.05 14.04
C ALA A 31 -8.00 -10.85 14.93
N ARG A 32 -8.04 -12.19 14.89
CA ARG A 32 -7.09 -13.04 15.63
C ARG A 32 -5.64 -12.74 15.29
N MET A 33 -5.35 -12.50 14.01
CA MET A 33 -4.01 -12.15 13.56
C MET A 33 -3.54 -10.80 14.12
N SER A 34 -4.38 -9.76 14.07
CA SER A 34 -4.02 -8.43 14.60
C SER A 34 -4.03 -8.36 16.13
N LEU A 35 -4.90 -9.10 16.81
CA LEU A 35 -4.84 -9.25 18.27
C LEU A 35 -3.53 -9.90 18.72
N SER A 36 -3.03 -10.90 17.98
CA SER A 36 -1.72 -11.52 18.25
C SER A 36 -0.59 -10.48 18.11
N VAL A 37 -0.67 -9.57 17.14
CA VAL A 37 0.27 -8.44 17.02
C VAL A 37 0.14 -7.48 18.21
N GLY A 38 -1.08 -7.20 18.67
CA GLY A 38 -1.35 -6.42 19.87
C GLY A 38 -0.70 -7.03 21.12
N HIS A 39 -0.82 -8.35 21.27
CA HIS A 39 -0.21 -9.10 22.37
C HIS A 39 1.32 -8.98 22.35
N VAL A 40 1.94 -9.23 21.19
CA VAL A 40 3.40 -9.10 21.01
C VAL A 40 3.86 -7.66 21.26
N ALA A 41 3.09 -6.66 20.82
CA ALA A 41 3.39 -5.26 21.11
C ALA A 41 3.32 -4.97 22.62
N GLY A 42 2.34 -5.53 23.34
CA GLY A 42 2.27 -5.47 24.80
C GLY A 42 3.54 -6.00 25.46
N LEU A 43 4.01 -7.18 25.04
CA LEU A 43 5.24 -7.81 25.56
C LEU A 43 6.50 -6.97 25.31
N ILE A 44 6.59 -6.28 24.18
CA ILE A 44 7.78 -5.51 23.80
C ILE A 44 7.80 -4.11 24.44
N PHE A 45 6.65 -3.43 24.46
CA PHE A 45 6.59 -2.00 24.78
C PHE A 45 6.05 -1.67 26.17
N ILE A 46 5.38 -2.62 26.84
CA ILE A 46 4.78 -2.39 28.16
C ILE A 46 5.51 -3.23 29.22
N PRO A 47 6.27 -2.58 30.13
CA PRO A 47 6.82 -3.28 31.29
C PRO A 47 5.71 -3.96 32.10
N ASP A 48 5.98 -5.18 32.54
CA ASP A 48 5.06 -6.01 33.35
C ASP A 48 3.74 -6.39 32.66
N TYR A 49 3.66 -6.31 31.33
CA TYR A 49 2.45 -6.69 30.57
C TYR A 49 1.92 -8.08 30.92
N GLU A 50 2.80 -9.09 31.01
CA GLU A 50 2.43 -10.46 31.36
C GLU A 50 1.77 -10.59 32.74
N SER A 51 2.09 -9.67 33.66
CA SER A 51 1.53 -9.67 35.01
C SER A 51 0.13 -9.04 35.09
N TRP A 52 -0.34 -8.40 34.00
CA TRP A 52 -1.65 -7.76 33.98
C TRP A 52 -2.77 -8.81 34.06
N PRO A 53 -3.91 -8.46 34.67
CA PRO A 53 -5.11 -9.27 34.55
C PRO A 53 -5.52 -9.43 33.08
N SER A 54 -6.04 -10.61 32.70
CA SER A 54 -6.41 -10.92 31.31
C SER A 54 -7.34 -9.87 30.69
N TRP A 55 -8.37 -9.42 31.42
CA TRP A 55 -9.30 -8.41 30.92
C TRP A 55 -8.61 -7.10 30.51
N ARG A 56 -7.49 -6.74 31.15
CA ARG A 56 -6.74 -5.52 30.84
C ARG A 56 -5.86 -5.71 29.60
N GLN A 57 -5.34 -6.92 29.40
CA GLN A 57 -4.64 -7.31 28.18
C GLN A 57 -5.62 -7.30 27.00
N ASP A 58 -6.79 -7.92 27.15
CA ASP A 58 -7.83 -7.97 26.12
C ASP A 58 -8.24 -6.55 25.66
N VAL A 59 -8.55 -5.65 26.60
CA VAL A 59 -8.91 -4.25 26.29
C VAL A 59 -7.78 -3.51 25.56
N PHE A 60 -6.52 -3.79 25.92
CA PHE A 60 -5.38 -3.19 25.26
C PHE A 60 -5.22 -3.71 23.82
N GLU A 61 -5.30 -5.02 23.64
CA GLU A 61 -5.17 -5.69 22.35
C GLU A 61 -6.28 -5.25 21.39
N GLU A 62 -7.54 -5.24 21.85
CA GLU A 62 -8.69 -4.73 21.09
C GLU A 62 -8.53 -3.25 20.73
N GLY A 63 -7.99 -2.43 21.64
CA GLY A 63 -7.74 -1.01 21.39
C GLY A 63 -6.66 -0.74 20.32
N ILE A 64 -5.81 -1.72 20.05
CA ILE A 64 -4.76 -1.68 19.03
C ILE A 64 -5.18 -2.37 17.74
N ASP A 65 -6.00 -3.42 17.82
CA ASP A 65 -6.47 -4.24 16.69
C ASP A 65 -6.87 -3.38 15.48
N TYR A 66 -7.82 -2.46 15.71
CA TYR A 66 -8.34 -1.59 14.66
C TYR A 66 -7.23 -0.79 13.98
N LYS A 67 -6.29 -0.25 14.76
CA LYS A 67 -5.16 0.54 14.24
C LYS A 67 -4.22 -0.33 13.42
N VAL A 68 -3.85 -1.49 13.95
CA VAL A 68 -2.96 -2.45 13.27
C VAL A 68 -3.54 -2.84 11.92
N ARG A 69 -4.82 -3.24 11.87
CA ARG A 69 -5.50 -3.60 10.62
C ARG A 69 -5.49 -2.47 9.60
N LYS A 70 -5.89 -1.25 9.99
CA LYS A 70 -5.90 -0.10 9.08
C LYS A 70 -4.50 0.28 8.59
N THR A 71 -3.48 0.18 9.44
CA THR A 71 -2.10 0.43 9.04
C THR A 71 -1.53 -0.66 8.13
N ALA A 72 -1.93 -1.91 8.32
CA ALA A 72 -1.53 -3.02 7.46
C ALA A 72 -2.08 -2.81 6.04
N HIS A 73 -3.39 -2.60 5.89
CA HIS A 73 -4.01 -2.31 4.59
C HIS A 73 -3.39 -1.08 3.93
N PHE A 74 -3.26 0.04 4.64
CA PHE A 74 -2.58 1.23 4.11
C PHE A 74 -1.17 0.91 3.58
N THR A 75 -0.41 0.08 4.30
CA THR A 75 0.96 -0.30 3.91
C THR A 75 0.97 -1.24 2.71
N GLU A 76 0.07 -2.22 2.65
CA GLU A 76 -0.11 -3.10 1.50
C GLU A 76 -0.40 -2.31 0.22
N TYR A 77 -1.32 -1.36 0.31
CA TYR A 77 -1.65 -0.48 -0.80
C TYR A 77 -0.54 0.53 -1.11
N ALA A 78 0.26 0.95 -0.14
CA ALA A 78 1.46 1.74 -0.40
C ALA A 78 2.52 0.95 -1.19
N VAL A 79 2.76 -0.31 -0.84
CA VAL A 79 3.66 -1.17 -1.64
C VAL A 79 3.09 -1.35 -3.05
N LEU A 80 1.78 -1.59 -3.19
CA LEU A 80 1.12 -1.67 -4.50
C LEU A 80 1.30 -0.38 -5.31
N GLY A 81 1.10 0.78 -4.70
CA GLY A 81 1.26 2.09 -5.35
C GLY A 81 2.68 2.33 -5.86
N ALA A 82 3.69 1.95 -5.07
CA ALA A 82 5.08 2.02 -5.50
C ALA A 82 5.36 1.07 -6.69
N LEU A 83 4.88 -0.18 -6.64
CA LEU A 83 5.04 -1.16 -7.71
C LEU A 83 4.34 -0.70 -9.01
N LEU A 84 3.10 -0.20 -8.91
CA LEU A 84 2.35 0.34 -10.05
C LEU A 84 3.07 1.56 -10.65
N ALA A 85 3.54 2.49 -9.83
CA ALA A 85 4.27 3.66 -10.30
C ALA A 85 5.58 3.26 -11.01
N ALA A 86 6.32 2.29 -10.47
CA ALA A 86 7.52 1.75 -11.11
C ALA A 86 7.19 1.07 -12.45
N MET A 87 6.15 0.24 -12.45
CA MET A 87 5.66 -0.46 -13.64
C MET A 87 5.28 0.52 -14.75
N PHE A 88 4.43 1.51 -14.44
CA PHE A 88 3.98 2.50 -15.42
C PHE A 88 5.13 3.34 -15.94
N ARG A 89 5.99 3.85 -15.05
CA ARG A 89 7.18 4.64 -15.42
C ARG A 89 8.10 3.87 -16.38
N SER A 90 8.30 2.57 -16.16
CA SER A 90 9.13 1.73 -17.04
C SER A 90 8.56 1.54 -18.46
N ARG A 91 7.26 1.83 -18.66
CA ARG A 91 6.57 1.76 -19.95
C ARG A 91 6.36 3.12 -20.59
N THR A 92 6.07 4.17 -19.80
CA THR A 92 5.93 5.53 -20.34
C THR A 92 7.27 6.17 -20.70
N GLY A 93 8.39 5.76 -20.10
CA GLY A 93 9.72 6.25 -20.45
C GLY A 93 10.15 5.99 -21.91
N GLU A 94 9.42 5.17 -22.68
CA GLU A 94 9.66 4.95 -24.12
C GLU A 94 8.89 5.92 -25.02
N ARG A 95 7.87 6.63 -24.48
CA ARG A 95 7.09 7.63 -25.24
C ARG A 95 7.70 8.99 -24.95
N ARG A 96 8.34 9.58 -25.97
CA ARG A 96 8.98 10.91 -26.05
C ARG A 96 8.47 11.93 -25.01
N GLU A 97 9.42 12.69 -24.47
CA GLU A 97 9.24 13.93 -23.70
C GLU A 97 8.10 14.78 -24.28
N ASP A 98 6.90 14.71 -23.67
CA ASP A 98 5.83 15.62 -24.04
C ASP A 98 6.09 16.97 -23.35
N PRO A 99 6.20 18.08 -24.09
CA PRO A 99 6.33 19.41 -23.51
C PRO A 99 5.06 19.74 -22.72
N GLY A 100 5.20 20.23 -21.49
CA GLY A 100 4.06 20.75 -20.73
C GLY A 100 3.51 22.06 -21.34
N PRO A 101 2.27 22.48 -20.96
CA PRO A 101 1.64 23.71 -21.46
C PRO A 101 2.48 24.98 -21.22
N ASP A 102 3.33 24.97 -20.20
CA ASP A 102 4.17 26.10 -19.78
C ASP A 102 5.63 26.01 -20.30
N GLY A 103 5.92 25.11 -21.25
CA GLY A 103 7.29 24.88 -21.73
C GLY A 103 8.22 24.19 -20.71
N GLY A 104 7.68 23.81 -19.55
CA GLY A 104 8.38 23.05 -18.52
C GLY A 104 8.48 21.56 -18.85
N ARG A 105 9.66 20.98 -18.63
CA ARG A 105 9.98 19.56 -18.79
C ARG A 105 9.20 18.71 -17.76
N GLN A 106 7.96 18.32 -18.08
CA GLN A 106 7.21 17.36 -17.25
C GLN A 106 7.79 15.97 -17.49
N GLY A 107 8.72 15.56 -16.64
CA GLY A 107 9.31 14.23 -16.73
C GLY A 107 8.23 13.11 -16.67
N PRO A 108 8.49 11.92 -17.24
CA PRO A 108 7.54 10.80 -17.32
C PRO A 108 7.00 10.28 -15.97
N GLY A 109 7.50 10.82 -14.84
CA GLY A 109 7.06 10.47 -13.48
C GLY A 109 5.65 10.94 -13.12
N GLY A 110 5.20 12.11 -13.60
CA GLY A 110 3.87 12.64 -13.24
C GLY A 110 2.72 11.80 -13.79
N ARG A 111 2.81 11.41 -15.07
CA ARG A 111 1.80 10.52 -15.70
C ARG A 111 1.76 9.13 -15.06
N ALA A 112 2.93 8.56 -14.76
CA ALA A 112 3.02 7.27 -14.08
C ALA A 112 2.38 7.30 -12.68
N PHE A 113 2.54 8.41 -11.96
CA PHE A 113 1.90 8.63 -10.66
C PHE A 113 0.37 8.60 -10.77
N PHE A 114 -0.23 9.39 -11.66
CA PHE A 114 -1.70 9.41 -11.81
C PHE A 114 -2.27 8.08 -12.33
N MET A 115 -1.57 7.37 -13.20
CA MET A 115 -1.98 6.02 -13.63
C MET A 115 -1.93 5.01 -12.48
N ALA A 116 -0.91 5.10 -11.61
CA ALA A 116 -0.82 4.27 -10.41
C ALA A 116 -1.97 4.58 -9.44
N LEU A 117 -2.28 5.86 -9.21
CA LEU A 117 -3.42 6.29 -8.40
C LEU A 117 -4.74 5.72 -8.93
N GLY A 118 -5.04 5.92 -10.21
CA GLY A 118 -6.30 5.45 -10.79
C GLY A 118 -6.45 3.93 -10.75
N THR A 119 -5.37 3.21 -11.07
CA THR A 119 -5.38 1.73 -11.05
C THR A 119 -5.50 1.19 -9.63
N GLY A 120 -4.73 1.75 -8.68
CA GLY A 120 -4.73 1.30 -7.30
C GLY A 120 -6.03 1.64 -6.56
N ALA A 121 -6.61 2.83 -6.78
CA ALA A 121 -7.91 3.21 -6.22
C ALA A 121 -9.05 2.34 -6.79
N PHE A 122 -9.00 2.03 -8.08
CA PHE A 122 -9.93 1.08 -8.68
C PHE A 122 -9.79 -0.31 -8.04
N TYR A 123 -8.56 -0.77 -7.83
CA TYR A 123 -8.32 -2.05 -7.15
C TYR A 123 -8.84 -2.05 -5.70
N ALA A 124 -8.59 -0.99 -4.93
CA ALA A 124 -9.12 -0.83 -3.57
C ALA A 124 -10.66 -0.89 -3.54
N ALA A 125 -11.33 -0.23 -4.49
CA ALA A 125 -12.78 -0.34 -4.62
C ALA A 125 -13.23 -1.78 -4.96
N THR A 126 -12.52 -2.49 -5.84
CA THR A 126 -12.85 -3.90 -6.13
C THR A 126 -12.62 -4.82 -4.94
N ASP A 127 -11.63 -4.52 -4.10
CA ASP A 127 -11.31 -5.30 -2.90
C ASP A 127 -12.40 -5.15 -1.83
N GLU A 128 -12.86 -3.93 -1.56
CA GLU A 128 -13.99 -3.68 -0.65
C GLU A 128 -15.31 -4.28 -1.15
N VAL A 129 -15.53 -4.31 -2.47
CA VAL A 129 -16.65 -5.05 -3.07
C VAL A 129 -16.48 -6.56 -2.88
N HIS A 130 -15.27 -7.10 -3.04
CA HIS A 130 -14.99 -8.51 -2.77
C HIS A 130 -15.25 -8.87 -1.30
N GLN A 131 -14.86 -8.01 -0.36
CA GLN A 131 -15.11 -8.21 1.07
C GLN A 131 -16.61 -8.31 1.41
N LEU A 132 -17.53 -7.76 0.61
CA LEU A 132 -18.98 -7.98 0.82
C LEU A 132 -19.38 -9.45 0.75
N PHE A 133 -18.60 -10.28 0.06
CA PHE A 133 -18.84 -11.72 -0.07
C PHE A 133 -18.10 -12.53 1.00
N VAL A 134 -17.35 -11.88 1.88
CA VAL A 134 -16.57 -12.53 2.94
C VAL A 134 -17.33 -12.43 4.27
N PRO A 135 -17.51 -13.53 5.02
CA PRO A 135 -18.25 -13.51 6.29
C PRO A 135 -17.68 -12.52 7.31
N GLY A 136 -18.58 -11.73 7.92
CA GLY A 136 -18.24 -10.77 8.97
C GLY A 136 -17.57 -9.47 8.48
N ARG A 137 -17.34 -9.32 7.17
CA ARG A 137 -16.78 -8.11 6.58
C ARG A 137 -17.88 -7.15 6.09
N SER A 138 -17.53 -5.88 5.98
CA SER A 138 -18.41 -4.82 5.51
C SER A 138 -17.65 -3.94 4.52
N CYS A 139 -18.28 -3.57 3.40
CA CYS A 139 -17.71 -2.55 2.51
C CYS A 139 -17.75 -1.18 3.18
N GLN A 140 -16.59 -0.55 3.30
CA GLN A 140 -16.46 0.77 3.91
C GLN A 140 -15.81 1.74 2.92
N VAL A 141 -16.52 2.82 2.59
CA VAL A 141 -15.96 3.88 1.73
C VAL A 141 -14.70 4.49 2.36
N THR A 142 -14.65 4.56 3.69
CA THR A 142 -13.45 5.00 4.42
C THR A 142 -12.23 4.13 4.16
N ASP A 143 -12.44 2.85 3.83
CA ASP A 143 -11.36 1.88 3.62
C ASP A 143 -10.81 2.03 2.21
N VAL A 144 -11.70 2.14 1.22
CA VAL A 144 -11.31 2.54 -0.14
C VAL A 144 -10.49 3.83 -0.14
N LEU A 145 -10.92 4.84 0.64
CA LEU A 145 -10.21 6.11 0.75
C LEU A 145 -8.85 5.96 1.43
N LEU A 146 -8.77 5.21 2.53
CA LEU A 146 -7.53 4.97 3.25
C LEU A 146 -6.52 4.21 2.38
N ASP A 147 -6.97 3.18 1.70
CA ASP A 147 -6.14 2.36 0.81
C ASP A 147 -5.68 3.15 -0.41
N SER A 148 -6.57 4.00 -0.96
CA SER A 148 -6.20 4.95 -2.02
C SER A 148 -5.13 5.95 -1.54
N CYS A 149 -5.20 6.41 -0.29
CA CYS A 149 -4.13 7.21 0.32
C CYS A 149 -2.82 6.41 0.46
N GLY A 150 -2.90 5.12 0.77
CA GLY A 150 -1.77 4.20 0.75
C GLY A 150 -1.10 4.17 -0.61
N VAL A 151 -1.87 3.90 -1.67
CA VAL A 151 -1.40 3.92 -3.08
C VAL A 151 -0.69 5.24 -3.40
N ALA A 152 -1.29 6.37 -3.00
CA ALA A 152 -0.71 7.69 -3.22
C ALA A 152 0.62 7.88 -2.49
N ALA A 153 0.70 7.48 -1.23
CA ALA A 153 1.93 7.57 -0.44
C ALA A 153 3.06 6.74 -1.08
N GLY A 154 2.78 5.49 -1.46
CA GLY A 154 3.76 4.62 -2.12
C GLY A 154 4.26 5.16 -3.45
N ALA A 155 3.34 5.62 -4.31
CA ALA A 155 3.69 6.24 -5.58
C ALA A 155 4.52 7.53 -5.40
N ALA A 156 4.20 8.35 -4.39
CA ALA A 156 4.92 9.57 -4.07
C ALA A 156 6.34 9.29 -3.56
N VAL A 157 6.51 8.30 -2.67
CA VAL A 157 7.84 7.87 -2.18
C VAL A 157 8.74 7.48 -3.35
N LEU A 158 8.24 6.66 -4.28
CA LEU A 158 9.01 6.28 -5.46
C LEU A 158 9.36 7.51 -6.33
N TYR A 159 8.37 8.37 -6.60
CA TYR A 159 8.59 9.57 -7.40
C TYR A 159 9.69 10.46 -6.82
N LEU A 160 9.65 10.72 -5.51
CA LEU A 160 10.65 11.52 -4.80
C LEU A 160 12.02 10.84 -4.80
N ALA A 161 12.09 9.54 -4.51
CA ALA A 161 13.33 8.78 -4.50
C ALA A 161 14.07 8.88 -5.84
N VAL A 162 13.34 8.74 -6.95
CA VAL A 162 13.96 8.85 -8.27
C VAL A 162 14.34 10.30 -8.62
N LYS A 163 13.53 11.29 -8.22
CA LYS A 163 13.88 12.70 -8.42
C LYS A 163 15.18 13.08 -7.68
N ILE A 164 15.35 12.60 -6.45
CA ILE A 164 16.56 12.83 -5.66
C ILE A 164 17.77 12.12 -6.28
N ALA A 165 17.61 10.88 -6.72
CA ALA A 165 18.68 10.11 -7.37
C ALA A 165 19.15 10.77 -8.69
N GLY A 166 18.22 11.31 -9.49
CA GLY A 166 18.56 12.04 -10.71
C GLY A 166 19.38 13.30 -10.45
N ARG A 167 18.98 14.12 -9.46
CA ARG A 167 19.71 15.34 -9.10
C ARG A 167 21.17 15.07 -8.68
N LYS A 168 21.41 14.00 -7.91
CA LYS A 168 22.77 13.61 -7.51
C LYS A 168 23.64 13.20 -8.69
N ALA A 169 23.06 12.61 -9.74
CA ALA A 169 23.81 12.25 -10.94
C ALA A 169 24.23 13.50 -11.74
N ASP A 170 23.36 14.51 -11.80
CA ASP A 170 23.65 15.77 -12.49
C ASP A 170 24.69 16.63 -11.75
N GLU A 171 24.82 16.51 -10.42
CA GLU A 171 25.81 17.23 -9.61
C GLU A 171 27.24 16.64 -9.69
N VAL A 172 27.40 15.40 -10.18
CA VAL A 172 28.69 14.68 -10.25
C VAL A 172 29.33 14.73 -11.65
N LEU A 173 28.59 15.20 -12.66
CA LEU A 173 29.04 15.39 -14.04
C LEU A 173 29.45 16.84 -14.29
#